data_AF-A0A151QD67-F1
#
_entry.id   AF-A0A151QD67-F1
#
_cell.length_a   1.000
_cell.length_b   1.000
_cell.length_c   1.000
_cell.angle_alpha   90.00
_cell.angle_beta   90.00
_cell.angle_gamma   90.00
#
_symmetry.space_group_name_H-M   'P 1'
#
loop_
_entity.id
_entity.type
_entity.pdbx_description
1 polymer ?
#
loop_
_entity_poly.entity_id
_entity_poly.type
_entity_poly.pdbx_seq_one_letter_code
_entity_poly.pdbx_strand_id
1 'polypeptide(L)'
;MSYEVDYEFLSKLEGGCRTGGYIPDLEKSKSGVTIATGFDLGARNEDDLRRLGIQGSLLKKLTPYLGLKKHDAARKLEKSPLSISTTECLQIDQVVKTHYLAHLANRYNSAISSGAVKFEDLRPEFQTVIASVSFQYGLELARSAPKFWASVVGQDWKLAVKILRNFQDQYPTRRNKEADLMEGAL
;
A
#
# COMPACT_ATOMS: atom_id res chain seq x y z
N MET A 1 -0.93 -11.74 -16.11
CA MET A 1 -0.07 -11.86 -14.92
C MET A 1 -0.94 -11.56 -13.73
N SER A 2 -1.03 -12.48 -12.77
CA SER A 2 -1.79 -12.32 -11.53
C SER A 2 -0.80 -12.35 -10.38
N TYR A 3 -0.89 -11.38 -9.46
CA TYR A 3 -0.09 -11.36 -8.24
C TYR A 3 -0.81 -12.17 -7.16
N GLU A 4 -0.08 -13.01 -6.43
CA GLU A 4 -0.62 -13.86 -5.36
C GLU A 4 -0.30 -13.26 -3.99
N VAL A 5 -0.68 -11.99 -3.82
CA VAL A 5 -0.47 -11.25 -2.57
C VAL A 5 -1.64 -11.52 -1.61
N ASP A 6 -1.33 -11.85 -0.36
CA ASP A 6 -2.33 -12.00 0.70
C ASP A 6 -2.85 -10.62 1.13
N TYR A 7 -3.96 -10.20 0.51
CA TYR A 7 -4.62 -8.95 0.81
C TYR A 7 -5.22 -8.88 2.20
N GLU A 8 -5.58 -10.02 2.80
CA GLU A 8 -6.14 -10.08 4.15
C GLU A 8 -5.04 -9.78 5.18
N PHE A 9 -3.86 -10.39 5.01
CA PHE A 9 -2.68 -10.08 5.81
C PHE A 9 -2.33 -8.59 5.73
N LEU A 10 -2.28 -8.02 4.54
CA LEU A 10 -1.97 -6.60 4.35
C LEU A 10 -3.02 -5.69 4.99
N SER A 11 -4.32 -5.98 4.81
CA SER A 11 -5.40 -5.20 5.39
C SER A 11 -5.32 -5.16 6.93
N LYS A 12 -5.01 -6.29 7.58
CA LYS A 12 -4.80 -6.38 9.04
C LYS A 12 -3.64 -5.51 9.52
N LEU A 13 -2.61 -5.32 8.71
CA LEU A 13 -1.44 -4.48 9.06
C LEU A 13 -1.63 -3.00 8.76
N GLU A 14 -2.54 -2.66 7.86
CA GLU A 14 -2.78 -1.28 7.40
C GLU A 14 -3.94 -0.58 8.11
N GLY A 15 -4.60 -1.26 9.06
CA GLY A 15 -5.71 -0.70 9.85
C GLY A 15 -7.08 -0.89 9.22
N GLY A 16 -7.17 -1.71 8.17
CA GLY A 16 -8.41 -2.14 7.55
C GLY A 16 -9.12 -1.07 6.71
N CYS A 17 -10.23 -1.49 6.10
CA CYS A 17 -11.10 -0.62 5.32
C CYS A 17 -11.87 0.36 6.23
N ARG A 18 -11.69 1.67 6.04
CA ARG A 18 -12.48 2.72 6.70
C ARG A 18 -13.50 3.33 5.74
N THR A 19 -14.78 3.08 6.02
CA THR A 19 -15.90 3.55 5.18
C THR A 19 -16.27 5.01 5.39
N GLY A 20 -16.00 5.57 6.57
CA GLY A 20 -16.14 7.00 6.86
C GLY A 20 -14.88 7.77 6.51
N GLY A 21 -15.05 8.91 5.82
CA GLY A 21 -13.97 9.85 5.56
C GLY A 21 -13.37 10.39 6.85
N TYR A 22 -12.05 10.45 6.92
CA TYR A 22 -11.30 10.98 8.05
C TYR A 22 -10.08 11.75 7.56
N ILE A 23 -9.38 12.45 8.45
CA ILE A 23 -8.10 13.09 8.12
C ILE A 23 -7.04 12.55 9.07
N PRO A 24 -6.00 11.86 8.58
CA PRO A 24 -4.94 11.35 9.43
C PRO A 24 -4.09 12.52 9.95
N ASP A 25 -3.98 12.63 11.28
CA ASP A 25 -3.16 13.62 12.00
C ASP A 25 -3.20 15.03 11.37
N LEU A 26 -4.33 15.72 11.54
CA LEU A 26 -4.62 17.02 10.91
C LEU A 26 -3.51 18.07 11.10
N GLU A 27 -2.84 18.05 12.25
CA GLU A 27 -1.83 19.04 12.62
C GLU A 27 -0.45 18.73 12.03
N LYS A 28 -0.07 17.45 11.96
CA LYS A 28 1.27 17.06 11.49
C LYS A 28 1.29 16.57 10.05
N SER A 29 0.15 16.15 9.52
CA SER A 29 0.04 15.63 8.16
C SER A 29 -0.25 16.73 7.13
N LYS A 30 0.12 16.46 5.88
CA LYS A 30 -0.29 17.24 4.70
C LYS A 30 -1.45 16.59 3.95
N SER A 31 -2.08 15.56 4.54
CA SER A 31 -3.15 14.77 3.93
C SER A 31 -4.46 15.54 3.78
N GLY A 32 -5.30 15.04 2.87
CA GLY A 32 -6.69 15.40 2.75
C GLY A 32 -7.63 14.40 3.41
N VAL A 33 -8.88 14.40 2.94
CA VAL A 33 -9.85 13.37 3.33
C VAL A 33 -9.35 12.01 2.84
N THR A 34 -9.26 11.07 3.77
CA THR A 34 -8.78 9.71 3.57
C THR A 34 -9.92 8.73 3.83
N ILE A 35 -9.99 7.68 3.02
CA ILE A 35 -10.98 6.59 3.10
C ILE A 35 -10.29 5.24 2.84
N ALA A 36 -11.04 4.16 2.95
CA ALA A 36 -10.58 2.80 2.71
C ALA A 36 -9.31 2.49 3.53
N THR A 37 -8.36 1.78 2.97
CA THR A 37 -7.08 1.52 3.63
C THR A 37 -6.05 2.60 3.29
N GLY A 38 -6.25 3.80 3.84
CA GLY A 38 -5.30 4.91 3.70
C GLY A 38 -5.32 5.63 2.35
N PHE A 39 -6.42 5.55 1.60
CA PHE A 39 -6.56 6.23 0.31
C PHE A 39 -6.84 7.73 0.49
N ASP A 40 -5.76 8.53 0.45
CA ASP A 40 -5.79 10.00 0.61
C ASP A 40 -6.25 10.70 -0.67
N LEU A 41 -7.49 11.21 -0.67
CA LEU A 41 -8.10 11.94 -1.79
C LEU A 41 -7.43 13.30 -2.02
N GLY A 42 -6.81 13.90 -0.99
CA GLY A 42 -6.07 15.15 -1.12
C GLY A 42 -4.82 15.04 -1.97
N ALA A 43 -4.29 13.83 -2.16
CA ALA A 43 -3.16 13.56 -3.04
C ALA A 43 -3.58 13.18 -4.47
N ARG A 44 -4.89 13.10 -4.77
CA ARG A 44 -5.42 12.61 -6.05
C ARG A 44 -6.17 13.70 -6.82
N ASN A 45 -6.42 13.41 -8.10
CA ASN A 45 -7.28 14.18 -8.99
C ASN A 45 -8.21 13.22 -9.77
N GLU A 46 -9.15 13.79 -10.53
CA GLU A 46 -10.17 12.98 -11.21
C GLU A 46 -9.55 12.00 -12.24
N ASP A 47 -8.56 12.47 -13.01
CA ASP A 47 -7.87 11.63 -13.99
C ASP A 47 -7.16 10.45 -13.35
N ASP A 48 -6.61 10.64 -12.14
CA ASP A 48 -5.99 9.57 -11.36
C ASP A 48 -7.01 8.49 -10.97
N LEU A 49 -8.16 8.89 -10.43
CA LEU A 49 -9.23 7.95 -10.08
C LEU A 49 -9.73 7.20 -11.32
N ARG A 50 -9.88 7.89 -12.45
CA ARG A 50 -10.28 7.26 -13.72
C ARG A 50 -9.25 6.25 -14.22
N ARG A 51 -7.95 6.54 -14.10
CA ARG A 51 -6.87 5.59 -14.42
C ARG A 51 -6.87 4.37 -13.50
N LEU A 52 -7.29 4.53 -12.25
CA LEU A 52 -7.53 3.43 -11.31
C LEU A 52 -8.83 2.65 -11.62
N GLY A 53 -9.62 3.06 -12.62
CA GLY A 53 -10.90 2.43 -12.94
C GLY A 53 -12.04 2.83 -12.00
N ILE A 54 -11.84 3.84 -11.16
CA ILE A 54 -12.90 4.39 -10.29
C ILE A 54 -13.77 5.34 -11.12
N GLN A 55 -15.03 4.96 -11.31
CA GLN A 55 -15.99 5.64 -12.19
C GLN A 55 -17.41 5.65 -11.60
N GLY A 56 -18.36 6.26 -12.31
CA GLY A 56 -19.78 6.22 -11.96
C GLY A 56 -20.12 6.93 -10.65
N SER A 57 -20.99 6.31 -9.85
CA SER A 57 -21.45 6.86 -8.56
C SER A 57 -20.31 7.04 -7.57
N LEU A 58 -19.37 6.10 -7.51
CA LEU A 58 -18.22 6.18 -6.62
C LEU A 58 -17.35 7.40 -6.96
N LEU A 59 -17.00 7.60 -8.24
CA LEU A 59 -16.23 8.78 -8.66
C LEU A 59 -16.93 10.07 -8.24
N LYS A 60 -18.24 10.20 -8.51
CA LYS A 60 -19.03 11.38 -8.12
C LYS A 60 -19.02 11.64 -6.62
N LYS A 61 -19.02 10.60 -5.78
CA LYS A 61 -18.89 10.73 -4.32
C LYS A 61 -17.53 11.27 -3.91
N LEU A 62 -16.46 10.87 -4.59
CA LEU A 62 -15.08 11.21 -4.22
C LEU A 62 -14.61 12.57 -4.76
N THR A 63 -15.08 12.96 -5.95
CA THR A 63 -14.67 14.21 -6.64
C THR A 63 -14.66 15.46 -5.75
N PRO A 64 -15.65 15.71 -4.87
CA PRO A 64 -15.69 16.92 -4.04
C PRO A 64 -14.56 17.05 -3.01
N TYR A 65 -13.78 15.99 -2.77
CA TYR A 65 -12.70 15.96 -1.77
C TYR A 65 -11.31 15.89 -2.42
N LEU A 66 -11.23 15.74 -3.74
CA LEU A 66 -9.97 15.60 -4.46
C LEU A 66 -9.13 16.88 -4.35
N GLY A 67 -7.83 16.71 -4.09
CA GLY A 67 -6.88 17.82 -3.98
C GLY A 67 -7.02 18.70 -2.71
N LEU A 68 -8.11 18.57 -1.95
CA LEU A 68 -8.29 19.29 -0.69
C LEU A 68 -7.37 18.73 0.38
N LYS A 69 -6.68 19.60 1.12
CA LYS A 69 -5.70 19.21 2.15
C LYS A 69 -5.95 19.96 3.45
N LYS A 70 -5.49 19.39 4.56
CA LYS A 70 -5.49 20.02 5.89
C LYS A 70 -6.86 20.62 6.26
N HIS A 71 -6.90 21.87 6.70
CA HIS A 71 -8.13 22.53 7.13
C HIS A 71 -9.17 22.69 6.01
N ASP A 72 -8.77 22.76 4.74
CA ASP A 72 -9.73 22.83 3.62
C ASP A 72 -10.49 21.50 3.50
N ALA A 73 -9.77 20.39 3.61
CA ALA A 73 -10.36 19.06 3.69
C ALA A 73 -11.24 18.91 4.93
N ALA A 74 -10.80 19.41 6.10
CA ALA A 74 -11.56 19.32 7.35
C ALA A 74 -12.89 20.08 7.24
N ARG A 75 -12.86 21.33 6.77
CA ARG A 75 -14.08 22.13 6.57
C ARG A 75 -15.02 21.51 5.55
N LYS A 76 -14.48 20.88 4.50
CA LYS A 76 -15.31 20.16 3.51
C LYS A 76 -15.99 18.95 4.14
N LEU A 77 -15.24 18.16 4.91
CA LEU A 77 -15.73 16.94 5.56
C LEU A 77 -16.75 17.24 6.66
N GLU A 78 -16.59 18.34 7.40
CA GLU A 78 -17.55 18.82 8.39
C GLU A 78 -18.88 19.23 7.74
N LYS A 79 -18.82 19.98 6.62
CA LYS A 79 -20.01 20.43 5.89
C LYS A 79 -20.70 19.31 5.11
N SER A 80 -19.93 18.34 4.66
CA SER A 80 -20.39 17.24 3.82
C SER A 80 -19.60 16.00 4.23
N PRO A 81 -20.10 15.20 5.18
CA PRO A 81 -19.46 13.96 5.57
C PRO A 81 -19.37 13.00 4.38
N LEU A 82 -18.18 12.41 4.19
CA LEU A 82 -17.98 11.36 3.19
C LEU A 82 -18.22 10.00 3.84
N SER A 83 -19.07 9.19 3.21
CA SER A 83 -19.23 7.77 3.54
C SER A 83 -19.32 6.95 2.26
N ILE A 84 -18.67 5.80 2.26
CA ILE A 84 -18.74 4.78 1.20
C ILE A 84 -19.26 3.46 1.79
N SER A 85 -19.83 2.62 0.94
CA SER A 85 -20.17 1.25 1.34
C SER A 85 -18.93 0.38 1.52
N THR A 86 -19.06 -0.73 2.23
CA THR A 86 -18.00 -1.74 2.33
C THR A 86 -17.58 -2.27 0.95
N THR A 87 -18.54 -2.47 0.05
CA THR A 87 -18.24 -2.90 -1.34
C THR A 87 -17.42 -1.86 -2.10
N GLU A 88 -17.77 -0.57 -2.02
CA GLU A 88 -16.98 0.51 -2.63
C GLU A 88 -15.59 0.61 -2.02
N CYS A 89 -15.47 0.38 -0.71
CA CYS A 89 -14.19 0.36 -0.03
C CYS A 89 -13.27 -0.76 -0.52
N LEU A 90 -13.79 -1.98 -0.61
CA LEU A 90 -13.06 -3.13 -1.15
C LEU A 90 -12.70 -2.91 -2.62
N GLN A 91 -13.59 -2.29 -3.40
CA GLN A 91 -13.30 -1.90 -4.78
C GLN A 91 -12.11 -0.94 -4.86
N ILE A 92 -12.07 0.10 -4.01
CA ILE A 92 -10.95 1.05 -3.95
C ILE A 92 -9.66 0.33 -3.58
N ASP A 93 -9.68 -0.47 -2.51
CA ASP A 93 -8.48 -1.18 -2.05
C ASP A 93 -7.95 -2.11 -3.14
N GLN A 94 -8.84 -2.84 -3.82
CA GLN A 94 -8.44 -3.75 -4.90
C GLN A 94 -7.76 -3.01 -6.04
N VAL A 95 -8.35 -1.92 -6.57
CA VAL A 95 -7.77 -1.22 -7.72
C VAL A 95 -6.49 -0.46 -7.37
N VAL A 96 -6.45 0.17 -6.19
CA VAL A 96 -5.26 0.90 -5.71
C VAL A 96 -4.11 -0.06 -5.49
N LYS A 97 -4.35 -1.20 -4.81
CA LYS A 97 -3.31 -2.19 -4.55
C LYS A 97 -2.87 -2.88 -5.83
N THR A 98 -3.77 -3.21 -6.75
CA THR A 98 -3.41 -3.79 -8.06
C THR A 98 -2.49 -2.87 -8.85
N HIS A 99 -2.86 -1.59 -8.95
CA HIS A 99 -2.03 -0.59 -9.63
C HIS A 99 -0.67 -0.44 -8.95
N TYR A 100 -0.64 -0.36 -7.61
CA TYR A 100 0.61 -0.26 -6.85
C TYR A 100 1.53 -1.47 -7.04
N LEU A 101 0.98 -2.69 -6.97
CA LEU A 101 1.72 -3.93 -7.17
C LEU A 101 2.32 -4.01 -8.57
N ALA A 102 1.65 -3.51 -9.60
CA ALA A 102 2.23 -3.44 -10.93
C ALA A 102 3.50 -2.56 -10.98
N HIS A 103 3.49 -1.41 -10.31
CA HIS A 103 4.69 -0.56 -10.21
C HIS A 103 5.78 -1.20 -9.38
N LEU A 104 5.42 -1.87 -8.28
CA LEU A 104 6.38 -2.60 -7.44
C LEU A 104 7.03 -3.76 -8.19
N ALA A 105 6.24 -4.58 -8.89
CA ALA A 105 6.70 -5.69 -9.71
C ALA A 105 7.67 -5.21 -10.80
N ASN A 106 7.33 -4.12 -11.50
CA ASN A 106 8.22 -3.53 -12.51
C ASN A 106 9.57 -3.10 -11.91
N ARG A 107 9.57 -2.52 -10.71
CA ARG A 107 10.80 -2.12 -10.01
C ARG A 107 11.62 -3.30 -9.56
N TYR A 108 10.97 -4.32 -9.00
CA TYR A 108 11.62 -5.57 -8.61
C TYR A 108 12.27 -6.24 -9.83
N ASN A 109 11.49 -6.46 -10.89
CA ASN A 109 11.94 -7.11 -12.12
C ASN A 109 13.06 -6.34 -12.83
N SER A 110 13.14 -5.01 -12.66
CA SER A 110 14.23 -4.19 -13.18
C SER A 110 15.50 -4.24 -12.31
N ALA A 111 15.39 -4.65 -11.05
CA ALA A 111 16.48 -4.65 -10.07
C ALA A 111 17.12 -6.04 -9.86
N ILE A 112 16.43 -7.12 -10.21
CA ILE A 112 16.97 -8.48 -10.14
C ILE A 112 18.04 -8.72 -11.23
N SER A 113 18.93 -9.68 -10.97
CA SER A 113 19.90 -10.14 -11.98
C SER A 113 19.23 -10.94 -13.09
N SER A 114 19.84 -10.98 -14.29
CA SER A 114 19.35 -11.81 -15.40
C SER A 114 19.22 -13.27 -14.97
N GLY A 115 18.07 -13.88 -15.26
CA GLY A 115 17.76 -15.27 -14.89
C GLY A 115 17.20 -15.49 -13.48
N ALA A 116 17.14 -14.44 -12.65
CA ALA A 116 16.45 -14.51 -11.36
C ALA A 116 14.92 -14.56 -11.52
N VAL A 117 14.24 -15.13 -10.53
CA VAL A 117 12.77 -15.26 -10.52
C VAL A 117 12.11 -13.88 -10.50
N LYS A 118 11.12 -13.65 -11.37
CA LYS A 118 10.38 -12.38 -11.41
C LYS A 118 9.39 -12.29 -10.26
N PHE A 119 8.94 -11.06 -9.95
CA PHE A 119 8.02 -10.78 -8.86
C PHE A 119 6.75 -11.64 -8.92
N GLU A 120 6.13 -11.71 -10.10
CA GLU A 120 4.91 -12.48 -10.35
C GLU A 120 5.09 -14.00 -10.16
N ASP A 121 6.33 -14.49 -10.22
CA ASP A 121 6.68 -15.90 -10.10
C ASP A 121 7.27 -16.25 -8.72
N LEU A 122 7.39 -15.27 -7.81
CA LEU A 122 7.81 -15.50 -6.44
C LEU A 122 6.72 -16.27 -5.67
N ARG A 123 7.11 -16.97 -4.60
CA ARG A 123 6.13 -17.54 -3.66
C ARG A 123 5.21 -16.44 -3.10
N PRO A 124 3.91 -16.71 -2.89
CA PRO A 124 2.93 -15.76 -2.37
C PRO A 124 3.39 -14.99 -1.12
N GLU A 125 4.09 -15.67 -0.21
CA GLU A 125 4.60 -15.12 1.05
C GLU A 125 5.65 -14.04 0.79
N PHE A 126 6.53 -14.25 -0.20
CA PHE A 126 7.55 -13.28 -0.57
C PHE A 126 6.94 -12.06 -1.27
N GLN A 127 5.99 -12.28 -2.19
CA GLN A 127 5.25 -11.19 -2.83
C GLN A 127 4.55 -10.31 -1.77
N THR A 128 3.88 -10.97 -0.82
CA THR A 128 3.12 -10.33 0.26
C THR A 128 4.02 -9.48 1.15
N VAL A 129 5.17 -10.01 1.56
CA VAL A 129 6.06 -9.29 2.48
C VAL A 129 6.78 -8.13 1.80
N ILE A 130 7.23 -8.30 0.55
CA ILE A 130 7.79 -7.19 -0.25
C ILE A 130 6.74 -6.08 -0.42
N ALA A 131 5.50 -6.44 -0.74
CA ALA A 131 4.39 -5.49 -0.84
C ALA A 131 4.11 -4.78 0.49
N SER A 132 4.09 -5.52 1.61
CA SER A 132 3.84 -4.96 2.94
C SER A 132 4.88 -3.91 3.34
N VAL A 133 6.18 -4.19 3.15
CA VAL A 133 7.24 -3.23 3.44
C VAL A 133 7.15 -2.03 2.49
N SER A 134 6.89 -2.26 1.20
CA SER A 134 6.69 -1.21 0.22
C SER A 134 5.53 -0.29 0.59
N PHE A 135 4.40 -0.81 1.08
CA PHE A 135 3.27 0.03 1.49
C PHE A 135 3.61 0.99 2.64
N GLN A 136 4.51 0.62 3.55
CA GLN A 136 4.97 1.53 4.61
C GLN A 136 6.07 2.49 4.17
N TYR A 137 6.97 2.05 3.30
CA TYR A 137 8.21 2.77 2.96
C TYR A 137 8.21 3.39 1.56
N GLY A 138 7.13 3.22 0.80
CA GLY A 138 7.00 3.63 -0.59
C GLY A 138 7.68 2.66 -1.57
N LEU A 139 7.45 2.92 -2.87
CA LEU A 139 7.97 2.10 -3.98
C LEU A 139 9.49 2.14 -4.13
N GLU A 140 10.16 3.16 -3.57
CA GLU A 140 11.62 3.36 -3.67
C GLU A 140 12.37 2.63 -2.56
N LEU A 141 12.14 1.32 -2.41
CA LEU A 141 12.75 0.52 -1.34
C LEU A 141 14.28 0.50 -1.39
N ALA A 142 14.88 0.68 -2.56
CA ALA A 142 16.33 0.86 -2.69
C ALA A 142 16.85 2.08 -1.90
N ARG A 143 16.01 3.09 -1.67
CA ARG A 143 16.33 4.29 -0.88
C ARG A 143 15.80 4.18 0.55
N SER A 144 14.56 3.72 0.72
CA SER A 144 13.87 3.75 2.02
C SER A 144 14.16 2.53 2.90
N ALA A 145 14.50 1.38 2.32
CA ALA A 145 14.87 0.15 3.03
C ALA A 145 15.99 -0.61 2.28
N PRO A 146 17.17 0.00 2.05
CA PRO A 146 18.18 -0.50 1.11
C PRO A 146 18.67 -1.91 1.42
N LYS A 147 18.88 -2.25 2.69
CA LYS A 147 19.35 -3.58 3.10
C LYS A 147 18.32 -4.67 2.78
N PHE A 148 17.06 -4.41 3.12
CA PHE A 148 15.96 -5.32 2.83
C PHE A 148 15.78 -5.47 1.31
N TRP A 149 15.76 -4.36 0.58
CA TRP A 149 15.66 -4.37 -0.87
C TRP A 149 16.77 -5.21 -1.52
N ALA A 150 18.03 -4.97 -1.14
CA ALA A 150 19.16 -5.74 -1.64
C ALA A 150 19.01 -7.25 -1.38
N SER A 151 18.51 -7.66 -0.21
CA SER A 151 18.29 -9.08 0.09
C SER A 151 17.20 -9.72 -0.79
N VAL A 152 16.08 -9.04 -1.04
CA VAL A 152 14.97 -9.62 -1.81
C VAL A 152 15.22 -9.63 -3.31
N VAL A 153 15.93 -8.63 -3.87
CA VAL A 153 16.32 -8.65 -5.29
C VAL A 153 17.50 -9.58 -5.55
N GLY A 154 18.35 -9.80 -4.54
CA GLY A 154 19.36 -10.86 -4.54
C GLY A 154 18.80 -12.25 -4.27
N GLN A 155 17.51 -12.35 -3.92
CA GLN A 155 16.81 -13.60 -3.55
C GLN A 155 17.49 -14.37 -2.40
N ASP A 156 18.16 -13.63 -1.51
CA ASP A 156 18.69 -14.16 -0.24
C ASP A 156 17.58 -14.09 0.82
N TRP A 157 16.64 -15.03 0.73
CA TRP A 157 15.45 -15.06 1.57
C TRP A 157 15.78 -15.25 3.06
N LYS A 158 16.84 -16.00 3.38
CA LYS A 158 17.33 -16.16 4.76
C LYS A 158 17.86 -14.84 5.32
N LEU A 159 18.61 -14.08 4.52
CA LEU A 159 19.04 -12.74 4.90
C LEU A 159 17.86 -11.77 5.02
N ALA A 160 16.87 -11.84 4.12
CA ALA A 160 15.67 -11.00 4.18
C ALA A 160 14.91 -11.20 5.50
N VAL A 161 14.70 -12.44 5.92
CA VAL A 161 14.11 -12.79 7.23
C VAL A 161 14.94 -12.18 8.37
N LYS A 162 16.27 -12.39 8.37
CA LYS A 162 17.16 -11.82 9.40
C LYS A 162 17.08 -10.29 9.46
N ILE A 163 16.99 -9.62 8.32
CA ILE A 163 16.83 -8.17 8.23
C ILE A 163 15.48 -7.73 8.79
N LEU A 164 14.38 -8.42 8.47
CA LEU A 164 13.06 -8.11 9.03
C LEU A 164 13.07 -8.25 10.56
N ARG A 165 13.67 -9.30 11.11
CA ARG A 165 13.78 -9.48 12.57
C ARG A 165 14.55 -8.36 13.28
N ASN A 166 15.46 -7.68 12.56
CA ASN A 166 16.27 -6.60 13.09
C ASN A 166 16.17 -5.33 12.22
N PHE A 167 14.95 -4.96 11.84
CA PHE A 167 14.71 -3.86 10.90
C PHE A 167 14.98 -2.47 11.50
N GLN A 168 14.92 -2.35 12.84
CA GLN A 168 15.17 -1.13 13.63
C GLN A 168 14.22 0.04 13.33
N ASP A 169 13.01 -0.23 12.86
CA ASP A 169 11.94 0.76 12.72
C ASP A 169 11.06 0.84 13.99
N GLN A 170 10.05 1.71 13.93
CA GLN A 170 9.06 1.85 15.00
C GLN A 170 7.97 0.75 14.98
N TYR A 171 8.08 -0.25 14.10
CA TYR A 171 7.05 -1.27 13.86
C TYR A 171 7.58 -2.71 14.03
N PRO A 172 8.31 -3.04 15.11
CA PRO A 172 8.95 -4.36 15.26
C PRO A 172 7.94 -5.52 15.25
N THR A 173 6.74 -5.34 15.78
CA THR A 173 5.69 -6.37 15.75
C THR A 173 5.25 -6.69 14.33
N ARG A 174 5.12 -5.68 13.47
CA ARG A 174 4.76 -5.87 12.05
C ARG A 174 5.89 -6.57 11.30
N ARG A 175 7.13 -6.10 11.49
CA ARG A 175 8.32 -6.71 10.88
C ARG A 175 8.50 -8.17 11.27
N ASN A 176 8.20 -8.53 12.52
CA ASN A 176 8.25 -9.92 12.96
C ASN A 176 7.17 -10.79 12.30
N LYS A 177 5.93 -10.31 12.16
CA LYS A 177 4.88 -11.06 11.43
C LYS A 177 5.24 -11.29 9.96
N GLU A 178 5.86 -10.30 9.33
CA GLU A 178 6.37 -10.43 7.96
C GLU A 178 7.53 -11.43 7.88
N ALA A 179 8.42 -11.42 8.86
CA ALA A 179 9.49 -12.40 8.96
C ALA A 179 8.96 -13.83 9.17
N ASP A 180 7.97 -14.01 10.04
CA ASP A 180 7.28 -15.31 10.28
C ASP A 180 6.69 -15.85 8.97
N LEU A 181 6.04 -14.97 8.18
CA LEU A 181 5.43 -15.34 6.91
C LEU A 181 6.47 -15.77 5.86
N MET A 182 7.57 -15.03 5.71
CA MET A 182 8.66 -15.43 4.80
C MET A 182 9.35 -16.72 5.28
N GLU A 183 9.58 -16.87 6.58
CA GLU A 183 10.28 -18.01 7.18
C GLU A 183 9.51 -19.32 6.98
N GLY A 184 8.18 -19.29 7.07
CA GLY A 184 7.32 -20.44 6.77
C GLY A 184 7.38 -20.90 5.31
N ALA A 185 7.91 -20.07 4.40
CA ALA A 185 8.02 -20.34 2.97
C ALA A 185 9.46 -20.63 2.51
N LEU A 186 10.43 -20.79 3.42
CA LEU A 186 11.80 -21.22 3.10
C LEU A 186 11.84 -22.72 2.81
#